data_AF-A0A7X8U7N6-F1
#
_entry.id   AF-A0A7X8U7N6-F1
#
_cell.length_a   1.000
_cell.length_b   1.000
_cell.length_c   1.000
_cell.angle_alpha   90.00
_cell.angle_beta   90.00
_cell.angle_gamma   90.00
#
_symmetry.space_group_name_H-M   'P 1'
#
loop_
_entity.id
_entity.type
_entity.pdbx_description
1 polymer ?
#
loop_
_entity_poly.entity_id
_entity_poly.type
_entity_poly.pdbx_seq_one_letter_code
_entity_poly.pdbx_strand_id
1 'polypeptide(L)'
;MTEINTSPAPAPDPEAMKALMAKVAKIQKILKFLYLGQAVVAVLLLLLAFMPNLSGSPQLSFAFLMLVPFFCGLAYLASFAGKDLTFAKAAFRNTAISQLGLFIVALYGYISLGSPVVGILALLALTFGALAGMVIYQASKG
;
A
#
# COMPACT_ATOMS: atom_id res chain seq x y z
N MET A 1 -43.52 38.07 4.99
CA MET A 1 -42.93 36.72 4.94
C MET A 1 -42.09 36.65 3.69
N THR A 2 -40.77 36.65 3.83
CA THR A 2 -39.82 36.56 2.71
C THR A 2 -39.73 35.09 2.30
N GLU A 3 -40.21 34.77 1.09
CA GLU A 3 -40.05 33.45 0.50
C GLU A 3 -38.56 33.15 0.32
N ILE A 4 -38.06 32.19 1.09
CA ILE A 4 -36.73 31.61 0.87
C ILE A 4 -36.87 30.75 -0.38
N ASN A 5 -36.43 31.28 -1.51
CA ASN A 5 -36.35 30.56 -2.78
C ASN A 5 -35.26 29.48 -2.64
N THR A 6 -35.58 28.36 -1.99
CA THR A 6 -34.77 27.16 -2.02
C THR A 6 -35.00 26.47 -3.36
N SER A 7 -34.41 27.02 -4.42
CA SER A 7 -34.17 26.23 -5.61
C SER A 7 -33.38 24.99 -5.19
N PRO A 8 -33.85 23.77 -5.49
CA PRO A 8 -33.09 22.57 -5.22
C PRO A 8 -31.72 22.72 -5.87
N ALA A 9 -30.64 22.40 -5.13
CA ALA A 9 -29.31 22.35 -5.72
C ALA A 9 -29.39 21.51 -7.02
N PRO A 10 -28.84 22.00 -8.15
CA PRO A 10 -28.87 21.25 -9.40
C PRO A 10 -28.39 19.83 -9.13
N ALA A 11 -29.16 18.83 -9.57
CA ALA A 11 -28.77 17.43 -9.43
C ALA A 11 -27.33 17.27 -9.98
N PRO A 12 -26.43 16.54 -9.29
CA PRO A 12 -25.06 16.36 -9.77
C PRO A 12 -25.13 15.80 -11.19
N ASP A 13 -24.39 16.40 -12.12
CA ASP A 13 -24.29 15.93 -13.50
C ASP A 13 -24.03 14.40 -13.50
N PRO A 14 -24.96 13.59 -14.06
CA PRO A 14 -24.84 12.14 -14.07
C PRO A 14 -23.53 11.64 -14.67
N GLU A 15 -22.96 12.35 -15.64
CA GLU A 15 -21.68 12.00 -16.25
C GLU A 15 -20.51 12.27 -15.30
N ALA A 16 -20.51 13.43 -14.63
CA ALA A 16 -19.52 13.77 -13.62
C ALA A 16 -19.55 12.81 -12.42
N MET A 17 -20.74 12.42 -11.97
CA MET A 17 -20.92 11.45 -10.88
C MET A 17 -20.43 10.05 -11.30
N LYS A 18 -20.72 9.61 -12.52
CA LYS A 18 -20.22 8.33 -13.06
C LYS A 18 -18.69 8.31 -13.17
N ALA A 19 -18.09 9.41 -13.63
CA ALA A 19 -16.64 9.55 -13.72
C ALA A 19 -15.97 9.54 -12.32
N LEU A 20 -16.58 10.19 -11.33
CA LEU A 20 -16.12 10.17 -9.94
C LEU A 20 -16.17 8.74 -9.36
N MET A 21 -17.28 8.04 -9.55
CA MET A 21 -17.46 6.67 -9.07
C MET A 21 -16.46 5.69 -9.72
N ALA A 22 -16.14 5.88 -11.00
CA ALA A 22 -15.11 5.10 -11.68
C ALA A 22 -13.70 5.33 -11.07
N LYS A 23 -13.36 6.57 -10.72
CA LYS A 23 -12.10 6.90 -10.02
C LYS A 23 -12.06 6.26 -8.63
N VAL A 24 -13.17 6.37 -7.89
CA VAL A 24 -13.33 5.75 -6.56
C VAL A 24 -13.13 4.24 -6.62
N ALA A 25 -13.80 3.56 -7.55
CA ALA A 25 -13.67 2.11 -7.73
C ALA A 25 -12.23 1.69 -8.06
N LYS A 26 -11.53 2.49 -8.89
CA LYS A 26 -10.12 2.26 -9.20
C LYS A 26 -9.24 2.38 -7.95
N ILE A 27 -9.44 3.42 -7.14
CA ILE A 27 -8.70 3.62 -5.88
C ILE A 27 -8.95 2.46 -4.92
N GLN A 28 -10.22 2.06 -4.72
CA GLN A 28 -10.58 0.93 -3.87
C GLN A 28 -9.95 -0.38 -4.36
N LYS A 29 -9.90 -0.61 -5.67
CA LYS A 29 -9.23 -1.78 -6.26
C LYS A 29 -7.73 -1.80 -5.93
N ILE A 30 -7.05 -0.65 -6.04
CA ILE A 30 -5.62 -0.53 -5.70
C ILE A 30 -5.42 -0.75 -4.20
N LEU A 31 -6.26 -0.16 -3.34
CA LEU A 31 -6.18 -0.34 -1.89
C LEU A 31 -6.40 -1.81 -1.49
N LYS A 32 -7.35 -2.51 -2.13
CA LYS A 32 -7.56 -3.95 -1.92
C LYS A 32 -6.34 -4.77 -2.35
N PHE A 33 -5.73 -4.43 -3.49
CA PHE A 33 -4.49 -5.06 -3.94
C PHE A 33 -3.34 -4.84 -2.96
N LEU A 34 -3.15 -3.60 -2.48
CA LEU A 34 -2.15 -3.29 -1.46
C LEU A 34 -2.43 -4.05 -0.16
N TYR A 35 -3.67 -4.06 0.33
CA TYR A 35 -4.03 -4.83 1.52
C TYR A 35 -3.63 -6.31 1.39
N LEU A 36 -4.08 -6.97 0.32
CA LEU A 36 -3.81 -8.40 0.12
C LEU A 36 -2.32 -8.66 -0.12
N GLY A 37 -1.67 -7.85 -0.95
CA GLY A 37 -0.24 -8.00 -1.25
C GLY A 37 0.62 -7.86 0.00
N GLN A 38 0.37 -6.84 0.82
CA GLN A 38 1.10 -6.61 2.07
C GLN A 38 0.82 -7.73 3.09
N ALA A 39 -0.45 -8.15 3.24
CA ALA A 39 -0.82 -9.23 4.14
C ALA A 39 -0.16 -10.58 3.75
N VAL A 40 -0.15 -10.90 2.46
CA VAL A 40 0.50 -12.12 1.95
C VAL A 40 2.00 -12.08 2.23
N VAL A 41 2.67 -10.94 1.99
CA VAL A 41 4.10 -10.81 2.31
C VAL A 41 4.36 -10.95 3.80
N ALA A 42 3.52 -10.36 4.67
CA ALA A 42 3.64 -10.54 6.11
C ALA A 42 3.58 -12.02 6.53
N VAL A 43 2.62 -12.77 5.99
CA VAL A 43 2.47 -14.21 6.26
C VAL A 43 3.68 -14.99 5.75
N LEU A 44 4.14 -14.71 4.53
CA LEU A 44 5.32 -15.40 3.97
C LEU A 44 6.59 -15.13 4.78
N LEU A 45 6.81 -13.88 5.21
CA LEU A 45 7.95 -13.53 6.06
C LEU A 45 7.85 -14.19 7.43
N LEU A 46 6.65 -14.28 8.02
CA LEU A 46 6.43 -14.99 9.27
C LEU A 46 6.75 -16.49 9.13
N LEU A 47 6.31 -17.13 8.05
CA LEU A 47 6.63 -18.53 7.78
C LEU A 47 8.14 -18.73 7.57
N LEU A 48 8.78 -17.88 6.77
CA LEU A 48 10.23 -17.92 6.53
C LEU A 48 11.04 -17.70 7.81
N ALA A 49 10.57 -16.82 8.69
CA ALA A 49 11.22 -16.60 9.98
C ALA A 49 11.31 -17.86 10.84
N PHE A 50 10.24 -18.66 10.88
CA PHE A 50 10.18 -19.93 11.62
C PHE A 50 10.78 -21.12 10.86
N MET A 51 11.25 -20.91 9.63
CA MET A 51 11.91 -21.94 8.81
C MET A 51 13.37 -21.54 8.53
N PRO A 52 14.28 -21.67 9.51
CA PRO A 52 15.66 -21.21 9.40
C PRO A 52 16.44 -21.85 8.24
N ASN A 53 16.05 -23.07 7.84
CA ASN A 53 16.63 -23.76 6.68
C ASN A 53 16.32 -23.05 5.35
N LEU A 54 15.27 -22.24 5.29
CA LEU A 54 14.86 -21.46 4.11
C LEU A 54 15.28 -19.99 4.19
N SER A 55 15.41 -19.43 5.40
CA SER A 55 15.85 -18.05 5.59
C SER A 55 17.35 -17.86 5.34
N GLY A 56 18.14 -18.93 5.46
CA GLY A 56 19.57 -18.97 5.19
C GLY A 56 20.44 -18.54 6.37
N SER A 57 19.90 -17.82 7.36
CA SER A 57 20.58 -17.53 8.61
C SER A 57 19.63 -17.12 9.74
N PRO A 58 19.99 -17.35 11.02
CA PRO A 58 19.21 -16.88 12.16
C PRO A 58 18.99 -15.36 12.16
N GLN A 59 19.97 -14.58 11.68
CA GLN A 59 19.88 -13.12 11.59
C GLN A 59 18.79 -12.70 10.59
N LEU A 60 18.70 -13.37 9.43
CA LEU A 60 17.65 -13.11 8.45
C LEU A 60 16.28 -13.55 8.96
N SER A 61 16.18 -14.69 9.65
CA SER A 61 14.93 -15.09 10.31
C SER A 61 14.42 -14.01 11.28
N PHE A 62 15.30 -13.46 12.11
CA PHE A 62 14.93 -12.38 13.03
C PHE A 62 14.54 -11.10 12.28
N ALA A 63 15.28 -10.72 11.24
CA ALA A 63 14.92 -9.57 10.40
C ALA A 63 13.54 -9.74 9.76
N PHE A 64 13.19 -10.93 9.29
CA PHE A 64 11.86 -11.22 8.75
C PHE A 64 10.76 -11.08 9.80
N LEU A 65 10.97 -11.58 11.03
CA LEU A 65 10.02 -11.36 12.14
C LEU A 65 9.77 -9.87 12.39
N MET A 66 10.83 -9.06 12.36
CA MET A 66 10.73 -7.61 12.59
C MET A 66 9.98 -6.89 11.47
N LEU A 67 9.96 -7.45 10.26
CA LEU A 67 9.22 -6.89 9.12
C LEU A 67 7.74 -7.30 9.09
N VAL A 68 7.34 -8.39 9.76
CA VAL A 68 5.94 -8.80 9.85
C VAL A 68 5.02 -7.66 10.34
N PRO A 69 5.27 -6.99 11.47
CA PRO A 69 4.41 -5.88 11.93
C PRO A 69 4.39 -4.70 10.96
N PHE A 70 5.49 -4.45 10.24
CA PHE A 70 5.55 -3.42 9.20
C PHE A 70 4.55 -3.71 8.06
N PHE A 71 4.58 -4.92 7.50
CA PHE A 71 3.66 -5.32 6.44
C PHE A 71 2.21 -5.43 6.93
N CYS A 72 1.98 -5.91 8.15
CA CYS A 72 0.66 -5.92 8.78
C CYS A 72 0.11 -4.49 8.96
N GLY A 73 0.95 -3.54 9.39
CA GLY A 73 0.56 -2.14 9.54
C GLY A 73 0.15 -1.50 8.20
N LEU A 74 0.92 -1.74 7.14
CA LEU A 74 0.57 -1.27 5.79
C LEU A 74 -0.70 -1.93 5.24
N ALA A 75 -0.87 -3.23 5.48
CA ALA A 75 -2.09 -3.95 5.11
C ALA A 75 -3.31 -3.36 5.84
N TYR A 76 -3.19 -3.10 7.14
CA TYR A 76 -4.24 -2.48 7.94
C TYR A 76 -4.58 -1.08 7.42
N LEU A 77 -3.58 -0.23 7.16
CA LEU A 77 -3.78 1.11 6.59
C LEU A 77 -4.53 1.06 5.25
N ALA A 78 -4.17 0.14 4.37
CA ALA A 78 -4.83 -0.02 3.07
C ALA A 78 -6.28 -0.52 3.22
N SER A 79 -6.53 -1.45 4.13
CA SER A 79 -7.88 -1.96 4.44
C SER A 79 -8.77 -0.85 5.03
N PHE A 80 -8.23 -0.07 5.96
CA PHE A 80 -8.92 1.05 6.58
C PHE A 80 -9.27 2.13 5.56
N ALA A 81 -8.31 2.55 4.74
CA ALA A 81 -8.55 3.51 3.66
C ALA A 81 -9.51 2.99 2.57
N GLY A 82 -9.59 1.66 2.38
CA GLY A 82 -10.56 1.05 1.47
C GLY A 82 -12.01 1.19 1.94
N LYS A 83 -12.23 1.28 3.26
CA LYS A 83 -13.53 1.51 3.89
C LYS A 83 -13.88 2.99 3.97
N ASP A 84 -12.88 3.84 4.23
CA ASP A 84 -13.04 5.30 4.27
C ASP A 84 -11.94 5.99 3.45
N LEU A 85 -12.36 6.49 2.28
CA LEU A 85 -11.46 7.09 1.30
C LEU A 85 -10.92 8.46 1.71
N THR A 86 -11.43 9.08 2.77
CA THR A 86 -10.84 10.31 3.32
C THR A 86 -9.38 10.07 3.75
N PHE A 87 -9.05 8.83 4.13
CA PHE A 87 -7.69 8.42 4.53
C PHE A 87 -6.82 7.93 3.37
N ALA A 88 -7.37 7.78 2.15
CA ALA A 88 -6.65 7.18 1.02
C ALA A 88 -5.34 7.93 0.70
N LYS A 89 -5.36 9.27 0.73
CA LYS A 89 -4.16 10.09 0.47
C LYS A 89 -3.04 9.81 1.46
N ALA A 90 -3.37 9.71 2.75
CA ALA A 90 -2.40 9.40 3.80
C ALA A 90 -1.90 7.96 3.68
N ALA A 91 -2.80 7.00 3.43
CA ALA A 91 -2.46 5.59 3.26
C ALA A 91 -1.49 5.38 2.08
N PHE A 92 -1.73 5.99 0.92
CA PHE A 92 -0.81 5.90 -0.22
C PHE A 92 0.54 6.56 0.07
N ARG A 93 0.57 7.73 0.71
CA ARG A 93 1.84 8.41 1.07
C ARG A 93 2.68 7.58 2.04
N ASN A 94 2.05 7.08 3.10
CA ASN A 94 2.73 6.24 4.07
C ASN A 94 3.23 4.95 3.41
N THR A 95 2.40 4.31 2.59
CA THR A 95 2.82 3.12 1.84
C THR A 95 4.01 3.42 0.92
N ALA A 96 3.98 4.51 0.15
CA ALA A 96 5.06 4.87 -0.76
C ALA A 96 6.38 5.13 -0.01
N ILE A 97 6.35 5.93 1.06
CA ILE A 97 7.54 6.28 1.85
C ILE A 97 8.10 5.05 2.57
N SER A 98 7.24 4.31 3.26
CA SER A 98 7.63 3.10 3.99
C SER A 98 8.25 2.05 3.06
N GLN A 99 7.65 1.83 1.89
CA GLN A 99 8.14 0.86 0.93
C GLN A 99 9.43 1.33 0.22
N LEU A 100 9.61 2.63 -0.02
CA LEU A 100 10.87 3.15 -0.54
C LEU A 100 12.00 2.96 0.49
N GLY A 101 11.74 3.25 1.77
CA GLY A 101 12.69 2.99 2.85
C GLY A 101 13.07 1.52 2.94
N LEU A 102 12.08 0.62 2.90
CA LEU A 102 12.32 -0.83 2.88
C LEU A 102 13.10 -1.26 1.64
N PHE A 103 12.80 -0.71 0.46
CA PHE A 103 13.53 -1.02 -0.77
C PHE A 103 15.03 -0.72 -0.64
N ILE A 104 15.39 0.46 -0.11
CA ILE A 104 16.80 0.85 0.08
C ILE A 104 17.50 -0.11 1.05
N VAL A 105 16.86 -0.40 2.19
CA VAL A 105 17.42 -1.31 3.21
C VAL A 105 17.55 -2.73 2.66
N ALA A 106 16.54 -3.25 1.96
CA ALA A 106 16.56 -4.58 1.36
C ALA A 106 17.57 -4.66 0.22
N LEU A 107 17.71 -3.63 -0.61
CA LEU A 107 18.71 -3.58 -1.68
C LEU A 107 20.13 -3.64 -1.10
N TYR A 108 20.41 -2.86 -0.06
CA TYR A 108 21.69 -2.93 0.65
C TYR A 108 21.92 -4.32 1.26
N GLY A 109 20.91 -4.90 1.91
CA GLY A 109 20.97 -6.25 2.46
C GLY A 109 21.22 -7.32 1.40
N TYR A 110 20.60 -7.19 0.22
CA TYR A 110 20.82 -8.07 -0.92
C TYR A 110 22.26 -7.97 -1.43
N ILE A 111 22.77 -6.76 -1.66
CA ILE A 111 24.15 -6.56 -2.12
C ILE A 111 25.17 -7.09 -1.11
N SER A 112 24.89 -6.92 0.19
CA SER A 112 25.81 -7.32 1.26
C SER A 112 25.78 -8.82 1.57
N LEU A 113 24.63 -9.47 1.47
CA LEU A 113 24.44 -10.86 1.89
C LEU A 113 24.27 -11.84 0.72
N GLY A 114 24.00 -11.35 -0.50
CA GLY A 114 23.73 -12.17 -1.68
C GLY A 114 22.45 -13.00 -1.60
N SER A 115 21.58 -12.76 -0.61
CA SER A 115 20.39 -13.59 -0.37
C SER A 115 19.28 -13.30 -1.38
N PRO A 116 18.87 -14.26 -2.23
CA PRO A 116 17.85 -14.02 -3.24
C PRO A 116 16.49 -13.67 -2.63
N VAL A 117 16.18 -14.16 -1.43
CA VAL A 117 14.96 -13.82 -0.69
C VAL A 117 14.92 -12.33 -0.36
N VAL A 118 16.06 -11.76 0.04
CA VAL A 118 16.17 -10.32 0.31
C VAL A 118 16.06 -9.50 -0.98
N GLY A 119 16.58 -10.01 -2.11
CA GLY A 119 16.39 -9.41 -3.43
C GLY A 119 14.91 -9.39 -3.87
N ILE A 120 14.19 -10.48 -3.66
CA ILE A 120 12.73 -10.55 -3.92
C ILE A 120 11.98 -9.55 -3.04
N LEU A 121 12.35 -9.43 -1.77
CA LEU A 121 11.76 -8.44 -0.86
C LEU A 121 11.97 -7.01 -1.36
N ALA A 122 13.17 -6.68 -1.86
CA ALA A 122 13.45 -5.37 -2.46
C ALA A 122 12.54 -5.11 -3.67
N LEU A 123 12.38 -6.08 -4.57
CA LEU A 123 11.49 -5.93 -5.75
C LEU A 123 10.02 -5.73 -5.35
N LEU A 124 9.54 -6.49 -4.35
CA LEU A 124 8.19 -6.32 -3.83
C LEU A 124 8.00 -4.93 -3.21
N ALA A 125 8.99 -4.47 -2.44
CA ALA A 125 8.95 -3.14 -1.84
C ALA A 125 8.90 -2.04 -2.91
N LEU A 126 9.76 -2.13 -3.92
CA LEU A 126 9.73 -1.21 -5.06
C LEU A 126 8.37 -1.22 -5.77
N THR A 127 7.80 -2.41 -6.01
CA THR A 127 6.53 -2.56 -6.73
C THR A 127 5.37 -1.92 -5.96
N PHE A 128 5.25 -2.21 -4.66
CA PHE A 128 4.19 -1.64 -3.83
C PHE A 128 4.38 -0.13 -3.61
N GLY A 129 5.63 0.31 -3.40
CA GLY A 129 5.96 1.72 -3.25
C GLY A 129 5.69 2.52 -4.52
N ALA A 130 6.11 2.02 -5.68
CA ALA A 130 5.88 2.65 -6.98
C ALA A 130 4.39 2.73 -7.31
N LEU A 131 3.62 1.66 -7.03
CA LEU A 131 2.17 1.67 -7.23
C LEU A 131 1.50 2.77 -6.41
N ALA A 132 1.82 2.88 -5.12
CA ALA A 132 1.29 3.93 -4.26
C ALA A 132 1.74 5.33 -4.72
N GLY A 133 3.01 5.48 -5.12
CA GLY A 133 3.56 6.71 -5.68
C GLY A 133 2.86 7.16 -6.96
N MET A 134 2.57 6.23 -7.87
CA MET A 134 1.84 6.51 -9.11
C MET A 134 0.42 7.04 -8.85
N VAL A 135 -0.28 6.52 -7.84
CA VAL A 135 -1.60 7.04 -7.46
C VAL A 135 -1.51 8.49 -6.98
N ILE A 136 -0.50 8.80 -6.15
CA ILE A 136 -0.25 10.17 -5.68
C ILE A 136 0.06 11.11 -6.85
N TYR A 137 0.91 10.67 -7.78
CA TYR A 137 1.28 11.44 -8.96
C TYR A 137 0.10 11.69 -9.90
N GLN A 138 -0.76 10.69 -10.11
CA GLN A 138 -1.98 10.86 -10.90
C GLN A 138 -2.93 11.84 -10.22
N ALA A 139 -3.03 11.81 -8.89
CA ALA A 139 -3.85 12.73 -8.11
C ALA A 139 -3.30 14.18 -8.09
N SER A 140 -2.01 14.40 -8.37
CA SER A 140 -1.45 15.78 -8.49
C SER A 140 -1.60 16.39 -9.87
N LYS A 141 -2.02 15.60 -10.88
CA LYS A 141 -2.18 16.05 -12.28
C LYS A 141 -3.63 16.36 -12.67
N GLY A 142 -4.60 15.88 -11.90
CA GLY A 142 -6.02 16.13 -12.09
C GLY A 142 -6.54 17.11 -11.07
#